data_AF-A0A4Q3JDS5-F1
#
_entry.id   AF-A0A4Q3JDS5-F1
#
_cell.length_a   1.000
_cell.length_b   1.000
_cell.length_c   1.000
_cell.angle_alpha   90.00
_cell.angle_beta   90.00
_cell.angle_gamma   90.00
#
_symmetry.space_group_name_H-M   'P 1'
#
loop_
_entity.id
_entity.type
_entity.pdbx_description
1 polymer ?
#
loop_
_entity_poly.entity_id
_entity_poly.type
_entity_poly.pdbx_seq_one_letter_code
_entity_poly.pdbx_strand_id
1 'polypeptide(L)'
;MNEAPFIETRTDLLARAQVLLNTEPSFARFLRAAVEATDPEDLKTRSADMLEALFRKSYARLGKRELANHRIYFMPAEGPGHPEILEIFSTDMPFIVDSVLAAVRSVGGTIRFFSHPTLQFDPQTYRVLEMPQPGSRLESFLHLQIDPLPSDAARSALIAETNSVLTDVGRVVAGWRPMLERVRQIIQHWHDHPPKAPPQAVAEGMHFLGWLAEHNFTFLGMREYRLEGSTLEPVPDSGVGILEDPKARFLRSGPDYVEMTPQHAEFLKGPEPLMVTKANV
;
A
#
# COMPACT_ATOMS: atom_id res chain seq x y z
N MET A 1 -26.31 8.49 -27.70
CA MET A 1 -27.55 7.78 -27.34
C MET A 1 -27.58 7.78 -25.82
N ASN A 2 -28.36 8.69 -25.22
CA ASN A 2 -28.48 8.79 -23.77
C ASN A 2 -29.26 7.58 -23.27
N GLU A 3 -28.57 6.51 -22.86
CA GLU A 3 -29.19 5.52 -22.00
C GLU A 3 -29.50 6.19 -20.66
N ALA A 4 -30.74 6.08 -20.21
CA ALA A 4 -31.14 6.56 -18.90
C ALA A 4 -30.25 5.92 -17.82
N PRO A 5 -29.84 6.65 -16.76
CA PRO A 5 -29.04 6.06 -15.70
C PRO A 5 -29.76 4.83 -15.14
N PHE A 6 -29.01 3.76 -14.87
CA PHE A 6 -29.56 2.55 -14.29
C PHE A 6 -29.77 2.77 -12.78
N ILE A 7 -30.85 3.49 -12.43
CA ILE A 7 -31.11 3.99 -11.07
C ILE A 7 -31.15 2.86 -10.03
N GLU A 8 -31.55 1.66 -10.42
CA GLU A 8 -31.74 0.51 -9.52
C GLU A 8 -30.59 -0.53 -9.55
N THR A 9 -29.51 -0.31 -10.31
CA THR A 9 -28.43 -1.30 -10.49
C THR A 9 -27.88 -1.84 -9.17
N ARG A 10 -27.66 -0.98 -8.18
CA ARG A 10 -27.17 -1.42 -6.86
C ARG A 10 -28.16 -2.38 -6.19
N THR A 11 -29.43 -2.01 -6.16
CA THR A 11 -30.49 -2.82 -5.53
C THR A 11 -30.63 -4.17 -6.24
N ASP A 12 -30.61 -4.17 -7.57
CA ASP A 12 -30.69 -5.37 -8.40
C ASP A 12 -29.51 -6.31 -8.13
N LEU A 13 -28.28 -5.77 -8.09
CA LEU A 13 -27.08 -6.57 -7.81
C LEU A 13 -27.09 -7.17 -6.40
N LEU A 14 -27.56 -6.43 -5.39
CA LEU A 14 -27.70 -6.94 -4.02
C LEU A 14 -28.78 -8.03 -3.93
N ALA A 15 -29.91 -7.85 -4.62
CA ALA A 15 -30.95 -8.88 -4.70
C ALA A 15 -30.45 -10.16 -5.40
N ARG A 16 -29.69 -10.01 -6.49
CA ARG A 16 -29.03 -11.14 -7.19
C ARG A 16 -28.02 -11.85 -6.29
N ALA A 17 -27.17 -11.10 -5.59
CA ALA A 17 -26.23 -11.68 -4.63
C ALA A 17 -26.97 -12.49 -3.55
N GLN A 18 -28.11 -12.01 -3.06
CA GLN A 18 -28.93 -12.73 -2.08
C GLN A 18 -29.48 -14.04 -2.64
N VAL A 19 -29.93 -14.08 -3.90
CA VAL A 19 -30.39 -15.31 -4.56
C VAL A 19 -29.23 -16.29 -4.77
N LEU A 20 -28.08 -15.80 -5.23
CA LEU A 20 -26.87 -16.59 -5.50
C LEU A 20 -26.27 -17.23 -4.25
N LEU A 21 -26.61 -16.78 -3.03
CA LEU A 21 -26.14 -17.43 -1.80
C LEU A 21 -26.51 -18.91 -1.72
N ASN A 22 -27.62 -19.31 -2.36
CA ASN A 22 -28.10 -20.69 -2.34
C ASN A 22 -27.38 -21.61 -3.35
N THR A 23 -26.77 -21.04 -4.41
CA THR A 23 -26.16 -21.80 -5.52
C THR A 23 -24.65 -21.61 -5.60
N GLU A 24 -24.17 -20.38 -5.42
CA GLU A 24 -22.78 -19.96 -5.55
C GLU A 24 -22.35 -19.06 -4.36
N PRO A 25 -22.37 -19.55 -3.11
CA PRO A 25 -22.25 -18.71 -1.91
C PRO A 25 -20.98 -17.87 -1.84
N SER A 26 -19.86 -18.39 -2.34
CA SER A 26 -18.59 -17.65 -2.36
C SER A 26 -18.63 -16.47 -3.35
N PHE A 27 -19.16 -16.68 -4.56
CA PHE A 27 -19.34 -15.61 -5.54
C PHE A 27 -20.37 -14.59 -5.08
N ALA A 28 -21.48 -15.04 -4.50
CA ALA A 28 -22.51 -14.17 -3.94
C ALA A 28 -21.95 -13.18 -2.90
N ARG A 29 -21.09 -13.66 -1.99
CA ARG A 29 -20.42 -12.83 -0.98
C ARG A 29 -19.44 -11.85 -1.62
N PHE A 30 -18.66 -12.30 -2.59
CA PHE A 30 -17.78 -11.43 -3.37
C PHE A 30 -18.56 -10.31 -4.07
N LEU A 31 -19.64 -10.66 -4.77
CA LEU A 31 -20.47 -9.72 -5.50
C LEU A 31 -21.09 -8.69 -4.56
N ARG A 32 -21.67 -9.12 -3.44
CA ARG A 32 -22.22 -8.22 -2.42
C ARG A 32 -21.16 -7.24 -1.92
N ALA A 33 -19.99 -7.75 -1.52
CA ALA A 33 -18.91 -6.91 -1.02
C ALA A 33 -18.44 -5.89 -2.07
N ALA A 34 -18.26 -6.31 -3.32
CA ALA A 34 -17.85 -5.43 -4.41
C ALA A 34 -18.87 -4.31 -4.67
N VAL A 35 -20.16 -4.64 -4.64
CA VAL A 35 -21.25 -3.68 -4.83
C VAL A 35 -21.35 -2.70 -3.65
N GLU A 36 -21.17 -3.17 -2.42
CA GLU A 36 -21.16 -2.33 -1.23
C GLU A 36 -19.96 -1.38 -1.20
N ALA A 37 -18.82 -1.82 -1.75
CA ALA A 37 -17.57 -1.07 -1.82
C ALA A 37 -17.42 -0.18 -3.08
N THR A 38 -18.45 -0.09 -3.93
CA THR A 38 -18.47 0.78 -5.11
C THR A 38 -19.40 1.96 -4.89
N ASP A 39 -19.00 3.13 -5.38
CA ASP A 39 -19.83 4.33 -5.35
C ASP A 39 -21.16 4.09 -6.10
N PRO A 40 -22.32 4.44 -5.51
CA PRO A 40 -23.61 4.33 -6.18
C PRO A 40 -23.67 5.00 -7.56
N GLU A 41 -22.98 6.13 -7.77
CA GLU A 41 -22.96 6.84 -9.05
C GLU A 41 -22.19 6.05 -10.12
N ASP A 42 -21.08 5.42 -9.73
CA ASP A 42 -20.32 4.52 -10.61
C ASP A 42 -21.16 3.31 -11.03
N LEU A 43 -21.97 2.74 -10.11
CA LEU A 43 -22.86 1.60 -10.41
C LEU A 43 -23.97 1.96 -11.39
N LYS A 44 -24.47 3.20 -11.39
CA LYS A 44 -25.54 3.66 -12.30
C LYS A 44 -25.10 3.79 -13.76
N THR A 45 -23.79 3.73 -14.03
CA THR A 45 -23.24 3.85 -15.39
C THR A 45 -23.45 2.61 -16.25
N ARG A 46 -23.86 1.47 -15.66
CA ARG A 46 -24.01 0.17 -16.33
C ARG A 46 -25.18 -0.62 -15.77
N SER A 47 -25.68 -1.58 -16.56
CA SER A 47 -26.70 -2.51 -16.09
C SER A 47 -26.14 -3.51 -15.07
N ALA A 48 -27.03 -4.06 -14.25
CA ALA A 48 -26.69 -5.12 -13.30
C ALA A 48 -26.08 -6.36 -14.00
N ASP A 49 -26.58 -6.74 -15.19
CA ASP A 49 -26.03 -7.87 -15.96
C ASP A 49 -24.56 -7.66 -16.34
N MET A 50 -24.22 -6.45 -16.80
CA MET A 50 -22.85 -6.13 -17.20
C MET A 50 -21.89 -6.12 -16.01
N LEU A 51 -22.31 -5.55 -14.88
CA LEU A 51 -21.47 -5.50 -13.68
C LEU A 51 -21.34 -6.87 -13.01
N GLU A 52 -22.40 -7.69 -12.98
CA GLU A 52 -22.30 -9.07 -12.49
C GLU A 52 -21.33 -9.87 -13.37
N ALA A 53 -21.44 -9.78 -14.70
CA ALA A 53 -20.52 -10.47 -15.61
C ALA A 53 -19.07 -10.00 -15.44
N LEU A 54 -18.85 -8.71 -15.23
CA LEU A 54 -17.54 -8.13 -14.90
C LEU A 54 -16.98 -8.73 -13.61
N PHE A 55 -17.73 -8.64 -12.51
CA PHE A 55 -17.29 -9.16 -11.22
C PHE A 55 -17.14 -10.68 -11.21
N ARG A 56 -17.89 -11.42 -12.03
CA ARG A 56 -17.72 -12.86 -12.21
C ARG A 56 -16.40 -13.19 -12.89
N LYS A 57 -15.97 -12.42 -13.89
CA LYS A 57 -14.62 -12.54 -14.49
C LYS A 57 -13.53 -12.24 -13.46
N SER A 58 -13.69 -11.19 -12.64
CA SER A 58 -12.73 -10.86 -11.57
C SER A 58 -12.66 -11.97 -10.51
N TYR A 59 -13.82 -12.46 -10.07
CA TYR A 59 -13.92 -13.56 -9.11
C TYR A 59 -13.28 -14.85 -9.63
N ALA A 60 -13.37 -15.15 -10.94
CA ALA A 60 -12.71 -16.32 -11.52
C ALA A 60 -11.17 -16.27 -11.43
N ARG A 61 -10.59 -15.10 -11.17
CA ARG A 61 -9.14 -14.91 -10.92
C ARG A 61 -8.76 -15.04 -9.45
N LEU A 62 -9.75 -15.11 -8.56
CA LEU A 62 -9.54 -15.41 -7.14
C LEU A 62 -8.96 -16.83 -7.04
N GLY A 63 -7.74 -16.96 -6.54
CA GLY A 63 -7.01 -18.22 -6.57
C GLY A 63 -5.68 -18.16 -5.81
N LYS A 64 -4.84 -19.17 -6.05
CA LYS A 64 -3.51 -19.27 -5.41
C LYS A 64 -2.66 -18.06 -5.77
N ARG A 65 -2.17 -17.36 -4.74
CA ARG A 65 -1.06 -16.41 -4.87
C ARG A 65 0.22 -17.13 -4.45
N GLU A 66 1.09 -17.41 -5.42
CA GLU A 66 2.39 -18.01 -5.15
C GLU A 66 3.31 -16.94 -4.54
N LEU A 67 3.68 -17.11 -3.26
CA LEU A 67 4.75 -16.41 -2.53
C LEU A 67 4.70 -14.86 -2.47
N ALA A 68 3.78 -14.19 -3.16
CA ALA A 68 3.66 -12.73 -3.19
C ALA A 68 2.56 -12.21 -2.23
N ASN A 69 2.84 -11.08 -1.56
CA ASN A 69 1.88 -10.37 -0.71
C ASN A 69 0.66 -9.85 -1.50
N HIS A 70 0.87 -9.59 -2.80
CA HIS A 70 -0.13 -9.10 -3.75
C HIS A 70 0.02 -9.75 -5.13
N ARG A 71 -1.05 -9.70 -5.93
CA ARG A 71 -1.08 -10.13 -7.33
C ARG A 71 -1.79 -9.07 -8.17
N ILE A 72 -1.18 -8.69 -9.28
CA ILE A 72 -1.71 -7.68 -10.20
C ILE A 72 -2.13 -8.35 -11.51
N TYR A 73 -3.31 -7.99 -12.00
CA TYR A 73 -3.78 -8.31 -13.34
C TYR A 73 -4.03 -7.00 -14.09
N PHE A 74 -3.47 -6.89 -15.28
CA PHE A 74 -3.74 -5.79 -16.19
C PHE A 74 -4.43 -6.34 -17.43
N MET A 75 -5.56 -5.75 -17.82
CA MET A 75 -6.27 -6.12 -19.04
C MET A 75 -6.34 -4.91 -19.96
N PRO A 76 -5.88 -5.03 -21.21
CA PRO A 76 -5.99 -3.95 -22.19
C PRO A 76 -7.46 -3.69 -22.53
N ALA A 77 -7.73 -2.52 -23.09
CA ALA A 77 -9.06 -2.16 -23.56
C ALA A 77 -9.56 -3.15 -24.63
N GLU A 78 -10.81 -3.60 -24.50
CA GLU A 78 -11.45 -4.53 -25.45
C GLU A 78 -11.75 -3.86 -26.82
N GLY A 79 -11.65 -2.53 -26.90
CA GLY A 79 -11.85 -1.76 -28.13
C GLY A 79 -11.87 -0.24 -27.89
N PRO A 80 -12.05 0.58 -28.94
CA PRO A 80 -12.13 2.04 -28.81
C PRO A 80 -13.21 2.48 -27.81
N GLY A 81 -12.84 3.34 -26.86
CA GLY A 81 -13.75 3.86 -25.83
C GLY A 81 -13.92 2.96 -24.59
N HIS A 82 -13.44 1.71 -24.64
CA HIS A 82 -13.38 0.83 -23.48
C HIS A 82 -12.20 1.20 -22.58
N PRO A 83 -12.36 1.07 -21.25
CA PRO A 83 -11.27 1.32 -20.32
C PRO A 83 -10.25 0.18 -20.32
N GLU A 84 -9.06 0.46 -19.84
CA GLU A 84 -8.13 -0.56 -19.36
C GLU A 84 -8.49 -0.93 -17.93
N ILE A 85 -8.25 -2.18 -17.55
CA ILE A 85 -8.58 -2.67 -16.22
C ILE A 85 -7.29 -2.99 -15.48
N LEU A 86 -7.18 -2.50 -14.24
CA LEU A 86 -6.16 -2.88 -13.29
C LEU A 86 -6.85 -3.53 -12.08
N GLU A 87 -6.55 -4.81 -11.86
CA GLU A 87 -7.04 -5.57 -10.71
C GLU A 87 -5.90 -5.96 -9.80
N ILE A 88 -6.11 -5.82 -8.50
CA ILE A 88 -5.11 -6.13 -7.49
C ILE A 88 -5.76 -6.98 -6.41
N PHE A 89 -5.15 -8.12 -6.11
CA PHE A 89 -5.50 -8.95 -4.96
C PHE A 89 -4.35 -8.92 -3.98
N SER A 90 -4.55 -8.36 -2.79
CA SER A 90 -3.52 -8.20 -1.76
C SER A 90 -4.05 -8.63 -0.41
N THR A 91 -3.15 -9.08 0.48
CA THR A 91 -3.47 -9.11 1.91
C THR A 91 -3.92 -7.71 2.32
N ASP A 92 -5.00 -7.62 3.11
CA ASP A 92 -5.54 -6.34 3.56
C ASP A 92 -4.57 -5.64 4.53
N MET A 93 -4.30 -4.36 4.26
CA MET A 93 -3.40 -3.52 5.06
C MET A 93 -3.66 -2.03 4.79
N PRO A 94 -3.24 -1.12 5.70
CA PRO A 94 -3.34 0.32 5.48
C PRO A 94 -2.60 0.79 4.21
N PHE A 95 -2.99 1.96 3.70
CA PHE A 95 -2.36 2.70 2.59
C PHE A 95 -2.51 2.12 1.18
N ILE A 96 -3.00 0.87 1.00
CA ILE A 96 -3.13 0.25 -0.34
C ILE A 96 -3.86 1.15 -1.34
N VAL A 97 -5.01 1.69 -0.95
CA VAL A 97 -5.87 2.47 -1.86
C VAL A 97 -5.14 3.72 -2.36
N ASP A 98 -4.74 4.61 -1.45
CA ASP A 98 -4.10 5.88 -1.83
C ASP A 98 -2.81 5.65 -2.62
N SER A 99 -2.04 4.64 -2.24
CA SER A 99 -0.83 4.22 -2.94
C SER A 99 -1.08 3.78 -4.37
N VAL A 100 -2.10 2.94 -4.61
CA VAL A 100 -2.43 2.47 -5.97
C VAL A 100 -2.99 3.61 -6.82
N LEU A 101 -3.86 4.44 -6.25
CA LEU A 101 -4.41 5.60 -6.96
C LEU A 101 -3.30 6.60 -7.33
N ALA A 102 -2.30 6.79 -6.45
CA ALA A 102 -1.13 7.60 -6.74
C ALA A 102 -0.26 7.00 -7.86
N ALA A 103 -0.04 5.68 -7.86
CA ALA A 103 0.68 4.98 -8.92
C ALA A 103 0.00 5.12 -10.30
N VAL A 104 -1.34 5.09 -10.35
CA VAL A 104 -2.08 5.36 -11.59
C VAL A 104 -1.88 6.81 -12.05
N ARG A 105 -1.95 7.76 -11.14
CA ARG A 105 -1.79 9.19 -11.46
C ARG A 105 -0.36 9.55 -11.86
N SER A 106 0.67 8.87 -11.31
CA SER A 106 2.08 9.16 -11.61
C SER A 106 2.45 8.88 -13.06
N VAL A 107 1.77 7.93 -13.71
CA VAL A 107 1.91 7.64 -15.14
C VAL A 107 0.94 8.44 -16.03
N GLY A 108 0.20 9.40 -15.45
CA GLY A 108 -0.79 10.21 -16.16
C GLY A 108 -2.13 9.49 -16.43
N GLY A 109 -2.42 8.40 -15.72
CA GLY A 109 -3.68 7.67 -15.86
C GLY A 109 -4.86 8.39 -15.21
N THR A 110 -6.03 8.32 -15.87
CA THR A 110 -7.31 8.83 -15.34
C THR A 110 -8.17 7.66 -14.91
N ILE A 111 -8.69 7.69 -13.69
CA ILE A 111 -9.56 6.64 -13.13
C ILE A 111 -11.01 6.97 -13.46
N ARG A 112 -11.73 5.99 -14.02
CA ARG A 112 -13.14 6.08 -14.42
C ARG A 112 -14.09 5.34 -13.50
N PHE A 113 -13.60 4.32 -12.80
CA PHE A 113 -14.39 3.46 -11.92
C PHE A 113 -13.46 2.85 -10.88
N PHE A 114 -13.93 2.76 -9.64
CA PHE A 114 -13.19 2.13 -8.55
C PHE A 114 -14.08 1.26 -7.66
N SER A 115 -13.60 0.06 -7.32
CA SER A 115 -14.20 -0.81 -6.30
C SER A 115 -13.09 -1.40 -5.45
N HIS A 116 -13.25 -1.34 -4.12
CA HIS A 116 -12.29 -1.92 -3.17
C HIS A 116 -12.99 -2.67 -2.02
N PRO A 117 -13.52 -3.87 -2.26
CA PRO A 117 -14.00 -4.70 -1.17
C PRO A 117 -12.84 -5.33 -0.39
N THR A 118 -12.97 -5.30 0.93
CA THR A 118 -12.23 -6.20 1.83
C THR A 118 -13.04 -7.49 2.00
N LEU A 119 -12.38 -8.62 1.75
CA LEU A 119 -12.99 -9.95 1.69
C LEU A 119 -12.45 -10.81 2.84
N GLN A 120 -13.35 -11.42 3.61
CA GLN A 120 -12.95 -12.52 4.49
C GLN A 120 -12.66 -13.75 3.61
N PHE A 121 -11.41 -14.19 3.56
CA PHE A 121 -10.95 -15.17 2.57
C PHE A 121 -10.29 -16.38 3.23
N ASP A 122 -10.63 -17.57 2.73
CA ASP A 122 -9.96 -18.82 3.08
C ASP A 122 -8.85 -19.13 2.05
N PRO A 123 -7.56 -19.07 2.45
CA PRO A 123 -6.45 -19.36 1.56
C PRO A 123 -6.29 -20.84 1.21
N GLN A 124 -6.97 -21.76 1.90
CA GLN A 124 -6.94 -23.19 1.59
C GLN A 124 -7.94 -23.55 0.49
N THR A 125 -9.16 -23.01 0.56
CA THR A 125 -10.23 -23.30 -0.40
C THR A 125 -10.39 -22.26 -1.50
N TYR A 126 -9.72 -21.11 -1.39
CA TYR A 126 -9.86 -19.94 -2.27
C TYR A 126 -11.31 -19.46 -2.34
N ARG A 127 -11.96 -19.33 -1.18
CA ARG A 127 -13.36 -18.91 -1.09
C ARG A 127 -13.54 -17.69 -0.21
N VAL A 128 -14.54 -16.89 -0.55
CA VAL A 128 -15.01 -15.80 0.30
C VAL A 128 -15.98 -16.36 1.35
N LEU A 129 -15.63 -16.09 2.60
CA LEU A 129 -16.37 -16.51 3.78
C LEU A 129 -17.32 -15.41 4.23
N GLU A 130 -18.32 -15.80 5.01
CA GLU A 130 -19.27 -14.87 5.61
C GLU A 130 -18.74 -14.25 6.90
N MET A 131 -17.99 -15.04 7.66
CA MET A 131 -17.43 -14.65 8.94
C MET A 131 -16.00 -15.18 9.07
N PRO A 132 -15.16 -14.57 9.91
CA PRO A 132 -13.83 -15.07 10.20
C PRO A 132 -13.87 -16.53 10.69
N GLN A 133 -13.02 -17.36 10.11
CA GLN A 133 -12.77 -18.74 10.52
C GLN A 133 -11.28 -18.94 10.83
N PRO A 134 -10.88 -19.97 11.61
CA PRO A 134 -9.47 -20.27 11.84
C PRO A 134 -8.69 -20.42 10.54
N GLY A 135 -7.58 -19.70 10.40
CA GLY A 135 -6.73 -19.70 9.19
C GLY A 135 -7.22 -18.82 8.04
N SER A 136 -8.42 -18.25 8.13
CA SER A 136 -8.88 -17.23 7.19
C SER A 136 -8.23 -15.87 7.47
N ARG A 137 -8.18 -15.02 6.44
CA ARG A 137 -7.58 -13.68 6.52
C ARG A 137 -8.38 -12.66 5.72
N LEU A 138 -8.15 -11.38 6.01
CA LEU A 138 -8.70 -10.29 5.20
C LEU A 138 -7.85 -10.10 3.94
N GLU A 139 -8.53 -10.00 2.81
CA GLU A 139 -7.95 -9.73 1.50
C GLU A 139 -8.58 -8.47 0.93
N SER A 140 -7.74 -7.55 0.47
CA SER A 140 -8.15 -6.41 -0.34
C SER A 140 -8.22 -6.83 -1.81
N PHE A 141 -9.38 -6.63 -2.44
CA PHE A 141 -9.50 -6.67 -3.90
C PHE A 141 -9.73 -5.26 -4.43
N LEU A 142 -8.88 -4.78 -5.33
CA LEU A 142 -9.06 -3.49 -5.99
C LEU A 142 -9.39 -3.74 -7.45
N HIS A 143 -10.45 -3.13 -7.95
CA HIS A 143 -10.81 -3.09 -9.36
C HIS A 143 -10.84 -1.64 -9.82
N LEU A 144 -9.90 -1.28 -10.69
CA LEU A 144 -9.80 0.04 -11.30
C LEU A 144 -10.09 -0.10 -12.79
N GLN A 145 -10.89 0.82 -13.31
CA GLN A 145 -10.98 1.05 -14.75
C GLN A 145 -10.38 2.41 -15.05
N ILE A 146 -9.40 2.45 -15.94
CA ILE A 146 -8.67 3.66 -16.29
C ILE A 146 -8.83 3.97 -17.78
N ASP A 147 -8.67 5.23 -18.15
CA ASP A 147 -8.53 5.60 -19.56
C ASP A 147 -7.33 4.87 -20.19
N PRO A 148 -7.43 4.45 -21.46
CA PRO A 148 -6.32 3.78 -22.13
C PRO A 148 -5.03 4.60 -22.10
N LEU A 149 -3.95 3.98 -21.62
CA LEU A 149 -2.64 4.63 -21.56
C LEU A 149 -2.04 4.82 -22.97
N PRO A 150 -1.20 5.84 -23.16
CA PRO A 150 -0.73 6.25 -24.48
C PRO A 150 0.25 5.26 -25.14
N SER A 151 0.83 4.32 -24.37
CA SER A 151 1.80 3.34 -24.90
C SER A 151 1.95 2.13 -23.98
N ASP A 152 2.51 1.04 -24.53
CA ASP A 152 2.87 -0.16 -23.75
C ASP A 152 3.97 0.10 -22.73
N ALA A 153 4.83 1.10 -22.98
CA ALA A 153 5.79 1.57 -22.01
C ALA A 153 5.11 2.17 -20.78
N ALA A 154 4.05 2.98 -20.97
CA ALA A 154 3.27 3.53 -19.86
C ALA A 154 2.51 2.43 -19.08
N ARG A 155 1.97 1.42 -19.78
CA ARG A 155 1.33 0.24 -19.14
C ARG A 155 2.33 -0.54 -18.30
N SER A 156 3.51 -0.79 -18.85
CA SER A 156 4.60 -1.50 -18.15
C SER A 156 5.09 -0.71 -16.94
N ALA A 157 5.21 0.62 -17.07
CA ALA A 157 5.55 1.52 -15.97
C ALA A 157 4.48 1.48 -14.86
N LEU A 158 3.19 1.50 -15.20
CA LEU A 158 2.11 1.38 -14.22
C LEU A 158 2.20 0.08 -13.43
N ILE A 159 2.38 -1.05 -14.12
CA ILE A 159 2.47 -2.38 -13.48
C ILE A 159 3.70 -2.44 -12.58
N ALA A 160 4.85 -1.93 -13.03
CA ALA A 160 6.08 -1.89 -12.25
C ALA A 160 5.93 -1.00 -11.00
N GLU A 161 5.41 0.22 -11.17
CA GLU A 161 5.17 1.17 -10.09
C GLU A 161 4.20 0.59 -9.06
N THR A 162 3.07 0.04 -9.51
CA THR A 162 2.08 -0.56 -8.60
C THR A 162 2.68 -1.73 -7.82
N ASN A 163 3.51 -2.56 -8.45
CA ASN A 163 4.22 -3.63 -7.76
C ASN A 163 5.22 -3.10 -6.71
N SER A 164 5.98 -2.06 -7.07
CA SER A 164 6.95 -1.44 -6.17
C SER A 164 6.26 -0.86 -4.95
N VAL A 165 5.24 -0.02 -5.16
CA VAL A 165 4.54 0.66 -4.08
C VAL A 165 3.82 -0.33 -3.15
N LEU A 166 3.18 -1.38 -3.68
CA LEU A 166 2.54 -2.40 -2.82
C LEU A 166 3.56 -3.21 -2.01
N THR A 167 4.75 -3.45 -2.57
CA THR A 167 5.85 -4.09 -1.84
C THR A 167 6.30 -3.20 -0.68
N ASP A 168 6.48 -1.90 -0.94
CA ASP A 168 6.91 -0.94 0.07
C ASP A 168 5.85 -0.72 1.15
N VAL A 169 4.57 -0.63 0.79
CA VAL A 169 3.46 -0.60 1.76
C VAL A 169 3.50 -1.85 2.65
N GLY A 170 3.70 -3.04 2.07
CA GLY A 170 3.85 -4.27 2.83
C GLY A 170 5.01 -4.22 3.83
N ARG A 171 6.17 -3.72 3.41
CA ARG A 171 7.34 -3.54 4.29
C ARG A 171 7.08 -2.54 5.40
N VAL A 172 6.48 -1.38 5.09
CA VAL A 172 6.14 -0.33 6.08
C VAL A 172 5.21 -0.89 7.15
N VAL A 173 4.15 -1.59 6.74
CA VAL A 173 3.16 -2.16 7.65
C VAL A 173 3.77 -3.25 8.54
N ALA A 174 4.57 -4.15 7.95
CA ALA A 174 5.30 -5.16 8.73
C ALA A 174 6.34 -4.53 9.68
N GLY A 175 6.99 -3.45 9.26
CA GLY A 175 8.04 -2.75 9.98
C GLY A 175 7.57 -1.76 11.05
N TRP A 176 6.29 -1.40 11.06
CA TRP A 176 5.75 -0.37 11.97
C TRP A 176 6.04 -0.65 13.45
N ARG A 177 5.67 -1.85 13.93
CA ARG A 177 5.88 -2.21 15.34
C ARG A 177 7.38 -2.33 15.69
N PRO A 178 8.22 -3.01 14.89
CA PRO A 178 9.66 -3.02 15.13
C PRO A 178 10.30 -1.62 15.18
N MET A 179 9.88 -0.68 14.30
CA MET A 179 10.38 0.69 14.32
C MET A 179 10.02 1.42 15.61
N LEU A 180 8.75 1.34 16.05
CA LEU A 180 8.34 1.95 17.33
C LEU A 180 9.10 1.37 18.52
N GLU A 181 9.32 0.06 18.51
CA GLU A 181 10.06 -0.60 19.59
C GLU A 181 11.52 -0.13 19.65
N ARG A 182 12.15 0.05 18.50
CA ARG A 182 13.52 0.58 18.43
C ARG A 182 13.62 2.02 18.94
N VAL A 183 12.64 2.87 18.65
CA VAL A 183 12.58 4.22 19.24
C VAL A 183 12.49 4.14 20.76
N ARG A 184 11.64 3.27 21.31
CA ARG A 184 11.53 3.07 22.77
C ARG A 184 12.83 2.56 23.39
N GLN A 185 13.50 1.62 22.73
CA GLN A 185 14.80 1.12 23.15
C GLN A 185 15.87 2.22 23.16
N ILE A 186 15.88 3.11 22.15
CA ILE A 186 16.79 4.26 22.13
C ILE A 186 16.52 5.19 23.30
N ILE A 187 15.25 5.53 23.57
CA ILE A 187 14.88 6.39 24.71
C ILE A 187 15.31 5.76 26.04
N GLN A 188 15.04 4.46 26.24
CA GLN A 188 15.46 3.75 27.44
C GLN A 188 16.99 3.68 27.56
N HIS A 189 17.69 3.44 26.44
CA HIS A 189 19.14 3.42 26.43
C HIS A 189 19.73 4.78 26.81
N TRP A 190 19.18 5.89 26.30
CA TRP A 190 19.62 7.25 26.67
C TRP A 190 19.30 7.60 28.12
N HIS A 191 18.21 7.08 28.68
CA HIS A 191 17.91 7.23 30.10
C HIS A 191 18.97 6.55 30.98
N ASP A 192 19.32 5.29 30.66
CA ASP A 192 20.24 4.48 31.48
C ASP A 192 21.71 4.84 31.21
N HIS A 193 22.02 5.26 29.98
CA HIS A 193 23.36 5.61 29.51
C HIS A 193 23.31 6.92 28.69
N PRO A 194 23.21 8.08 29.35
CA PRO A 194 23.10 9.36 28.65
C PRO A 194 24.25 9.60 27.66
N PRO A 195 23.97 10.01 26.41
CA PRO A 195 25.01 10.32 25.44
C PRO A 195 25.87 11.49 25.91
N LYS A 196 27.08 11.62 25.34
CA LYS A 196 28.02 12.73 25.63
C LYS A 196 27.57 14.02 24.94
N ALA A 197 26.43 14.54 25.37
CA ALA A 197 25.76 15.73 24.85
C ALA A 197 25.28 16.63 26.03
N PRO A 198 24.93 17.90 25.79
CA PRO A 198 24.34 18.75 26.82
C PRO A 198 23.07 18.09 27.42
N PRO A 199 22.91 18.00 28.75
CA PRO A 199 21.78 17.29 29.36
C PRO A 199 20.40 17.77 28.90
N GLN A 200 20.27 19.08 28.63
CA GLN A 200 19.04 19.66 28.09
C GLN A 200 18.72 19.14 26.68
N ALA A 201 19.72 19.02 25.81
CA ALA A 201 19.54 18.49 24.45
C ALA A 201 19.17 17.01 24.47
N VAL A 202 19.74 16.23 25.41
CA VAL A 202 19.36 14.81 25.60
C VAL A 202 17.89 14.70 26.04
N ALA A 203 17.47 15.49 27.03
CA ALA A 203 16.10 15.47 27.52
C ALA A 203 15.09 15.89 26.43
N GLU A 204 15.41 16.93 25.65
CA GLU A 204 14.61 17.36 24.50
C GLU A 204 14.51 16.26 23.44
N GLY A 205 15.64 15.64 23.07
CA GLY A 205 15.70 14.55 22.11
C GLY A 205 14.86 13.35 22.54
N MET A 206 14.91 12.95 23.81
CA MET A 206 14.08 11.87 24.35
C MET A 206 12.59 12.20 24.29
N HIS A 207 12.19 13.42 24.66
CA HIS A 207 10.80 13.86 24.55
C HIS A 207 10.32 13.88 23.10
N PHE A 208 11.14 14.37 22.17
CA PHE A 208 10.80 14.39 20.75
C PHE A 208 10.66 12.97 20.19
N LEU A 209 11.59 12.06 20.48
CA LEU A 209 11.49 10.66 20.07
C LEU A 209 10.24 9.98 20.65
N GLY A 210 9.91 10.26 21.92
CA GLY A 210 8.67 9.79 22.55
C GLY A 210 7.43 10.29 21.83
N TRP A 211 7.39 11.58 21.53
CA TRP A 211 6.32 12.20 20.77
C TRP A 211 6.14 11.55 19.38
N LEU A 212 7.23 11.28 18.65
CA LEU A 212 7.16 10.56 17.36
C LEU A 212 6.54 9.16 17.53
N ALA A 213 6.90 8.44 18.59
CA ALA A 213 6.43 7.09 18.86
C ALA A 213 4.94 7.01 19.32
N GLU A 214 4.34 8.15 19.69
CA GLU A 214 2.96 8.27 20.17
C GLU A 214 1.97 8.64 19.06
N HIS A 215 2.13 8.07 17.85
CA HIS A 215 1.27 8.28 16.68
C HIS A 215 1.28 9.70 16.10
N ASN A 216 2.22 10.55 16.51
CA ASN A 216 2.37 11.89 15.93
C ASN A 216 3.23 11.90 14.64
N PHE A 217 3.77 10.74 14.26
CA PHE A 217 4.59 10.58 13.07
C PHE A 217 4.35 9.23 12.39
N THR A 218 4.43 9.20 11.05
CA THR A 218 4.36 7.96 10.27
C THR A 218 5.76 7.53 9.87
N PHE A 219 6.27 6.49 10.53
CA PHE A 219 7.52 5.84 10.19
C PHE A 219 7.34 5.01 8.91
N LEU A 220 8.10 5.34 7.87
CA LEU A 220 8.15 4.57 6.63
C LEU A 220 9.34 3.60 6.60
N GLY A 221 10.43 3.94 7.26
CA GLY A 221 11.58 3.04 7.36
C GLY A 221 12.60 3.51 8.39
N MET A 222 13.45 2.58 8.84
CA MET A 222 14.52 2.83 9.81
C MET A 222 15.79 2.08 9.41
N ARG A 223 16.88 2.86 9.28
CA ARG A 223 18.28 2.51 9.01
C ARG A 223 19.18 2.55 10.25
N GLU A 224 19.89 1.49 10.67
CA GLU A 224 21.08 1.72 11.52
C GLU A 224 22.34 1.87 10.67
N TYR A 225 23.21 2.76 11.09
CA TYR A 225 24.45 3.08 10.41
C TYR A 225 25.60 3.13 11.41
N ARG A 226 26.78 2.69 10.98
CA ARG A 226 28.03 2.84 11.71
C ARG A 226 28.91 3.88 11.01
N LEU A 227 29.54 4.75 11.78
CA LEU A 227 30.55 5.66 11.27
C LEU A 227 31.87 4.92 11.12
N GLU A 228 32.28 4.65 9.88
CA GLU A 228 33.58 4.09 9.51
C GLU A 228 34.42 5.20 8.87
N GLY A 229 35.42 5.70 9.59
CA GLY A 229 36.19 6.87 9.19
C GLY A 229 35.31 8.12 9.09
N SER A 230 35.00 8.54 7.86
CA SER A 230 34.15 9.70 7.56
C SER A 230 32.88 9.34 6.80
N THR A 231 32.53 8.05 6.73
CA THR A 231 31.38 7.53 5.97
C THR A 231 30.43 6.75 6.86
N LEU A 232 29.13 6.89 6.62
CA LEU A 232 28.12 6.04 7.24
C LEU A 232 27.96 4.77 6.44
N GLU A 233 28.26 3.63 7.05
CA GLU A 233 28.02 2.31 6.49
C GLU A 233 26.77 1.71 7.14
N PRO A 234 25.79 1.25 6.34
CA PRO A 234 24.59 0.63 6.89
C PRO A 234 24.96 -0.66 7.63
N VAL A 235 24.43 -0.82 8.84
CA VAL A 235 24.59 -2.08 9.59
C VAL A 235 23.79 -3.17 8.86
N PRO A 236 24.39 -4.33 8.54
CA PRO A 236 23.69 -5.43 7.88
C PRO A 236 22.42 -5.85 8.62
N ASP A 237 21.36 -6.15 7.87
CA ASP A 237 20.05 -6.62 8.37
C ASP A 237 19.35 -5.69 9.37
N SER A 238 19.82 -4.45 9.47
CA SER A 238 19.26 -3.46 10.40
C SER A 238 18.08 -2.68 9.83
N GLY A 239 17.82 -2.83 8.54
CA GLY A 239 16.77 -2.15 7.79
C GLY A 239 15.38 -2.65 8.15
N VAL A 240 14.47 -1.71 8.38
CA VAL A 240 13.05 -1.99 8.63
C VAL A 240 12.20 -1.04 7.78
N GLY A 241 11.02 -1.49 7.33
CA GLY A 241 10.14 -0.69 6.48
C GLY A 241 10.70 -0.58 5.06
N ILE A 242 10.52 0.56 4.40
CA ILE A 242 11.09 0.78 3.05
C ILE A 242 12.63 0.64 3.03
N LEU A 243 13.28 0.85 4.19
CA LEU A 243 14.73 0.71 4.34
C LEU A 243 15.18 -0.74 4.60
N GLU A 244 14.28 -1.72 4.53
CA GLU A 244 14.65 -3.13 4.40
C GLU A 244 15.37 -3.39 3.06
N ASP A 245 15.02 -2.66 1.99
CA ASP A 245 15.75 -2.72 0.73
C ASP A 245 17.09 -1.97 0.85
N PRO A 246 18.24 -2.64 0.81
CA PRO A 246 19.55 -1.99 0.95
C PRO A 246 19.83 -0.97 -0.16
N LYS A 247 19.10 -1.02 -1.28
CA LYS A 247 19.23 -0.05 -2.38
C LYS A 247 18.37 1.20 -2.19
N ALA A 248 17.42 1.17 -1.26
CA ALA A 248 16.61 2.34 -0.94
C ALA A 248 17.50 3.42 -0.31
N ARG A 249 17.59 4.56 -0.99
CA ARG A 249 18.29 5.77 -0.57
C ARG A 249 17.31 6.93 -0.54
N PHE A 250 17.40 7.76 0.49
CA PHE A 250 16.46 8.86 0.73
C PHE A 250 17.14 10.24 0.75
N LEU A 251 18.47 10.30 0.75
CA LEU A 251 19.21 11.56 0.69
C LEU A 251 19.65 11.83 -0.74
N ARG A 252 19.59 13.11 -1.13
CA ARG A 252 20.07 13.60 -2.41
C ARG A 252 21.24 14.55 -2.23
N SER A 253 22.24 14.42 -3.09
CA SER A 253 23.32 15.38 -3.27
C SER A 253 23.38 15.72 -4.76
N GLY A 254 22.65 16.77 -5.15
CA GLY A 254 22.46 17.10 -6.57
C GLY A 254 21.60 16.03 -7.30
N PRO A 255 22.09 15.45 -8.40
CA PRO A 255 21.36 14.41 -9.13
C PRO A 255 21.44 13.04 -8.46
N ASP A 256 22.40 12.82 -7.56
CA ASP A 256 22.72 11.49 -7.04
C ASP A 256 22.06 11.21 -5.69
N TYR A 257 21.64 9.97 -5.51
CA TYR A 257 21.22 9.43 -4.22
C TYR A 257 22.43 8.95 -3.42
N VAL A 258 22.58 9.45 -2.21
CA VAL A 258 23.74 9.21 -1.35
C VAL A 258 23.30 8.66 0.01
N GLU A 259 24.19 7.98 0.73
CA GLU A 259 23.95 7.57 2.13
C GLU A 259 24.20 8.72 3.12
N MET A 260 24.95 9.73 2.70
CA MET A 260 25.44 10.78 3.58
C MET A 260 25.66 12.07 2.80
N THR A 261 25.34 13.20 3.42
CA THR A 261 25.65 14.54 2.88
C THR A 261 26.70 15.23 3.75
N PRO A 262 27.36 16.31 3.28
CA PRO A 262 28.29 17.07 4.10
C PRO A 262 27.68 17.57 5.42
N GLN A 263 26.38 17.89 5.42
CA GLN A 263 25.64 18.29 6.63
C GLN A 263 25.59 17.17 7.67
N HIS A 264 25.41 15.90 7.25
CA HIS A 264 25.46 14.76 8.17
C HIS A 264 26.87 14.57 8.73
N ALA A 265 27.91 14.74 7.90
CA ALA A 265 29.29 14.64 8.35
C ALA A 265 29.69 15.76 9.33
N GLU A 266 29.13 16.95 9.19
CA GLU A 266 29.30 18.05 10.13
C GLU A 266 28.57 17.78 11.46
N PHE A 267 27.31 17.31 11.38
CA PHE A 267 26.53 16.93 12.55
C PHE A 267 27.23 15.87 13.41
N LEU A 268 27.80 14.83 12.81
CA LEU A 268 28.50 13.76 13.53
C LEU A 268 29.77 14.23 14.27
N LYS A 269 30.29 15.43 13.97
CA LYS A 269 31.40 16.05 14.72
C LYS A 269 30.90 16.87 15.90
N GLY A 270 29.62 17.23 15.92
CA GLY A 270 28.99 18.02 16.97
C GLY A 270 28.59 17.19 18.19
N PRO A 271 28.29 17.85 19.33
CA PRO A 271 27.82 17.19 20.54
C PRO A 271 26.30 16.96 20.54
N GLU A 272 25.57 17.43 19.52
CA GLU A 272 24.11 17.33 19.44
C GLU A 272 23.69 15.88 19.18
N PRO A 273 22.72 15.33 19.93
CA PRO A 273 22.39 13.90 19.87
C PRO A 273 21.36 13.55 18.79
N LEU A 274 20.68 14.54 18.21
CA LEU A 274 19.61 14.36 17.23
C LEU A 274 19.70 15.39 16.10
N MET A 275 19.47 14.95 14.87
CA MET A 275 19.30 15.82 13.71
C MET A 275 18.01 15.48 12.98
N VAL A 276 17.24 16.50 12.61
CA VAL A 276 16.08 16.37 11.72
C VAL A 276 16.41 17.07 10.41
N THR A 277 16.43 16.30 9.32
CA THR A 277 16.66 16.82 7.97
C THR A 277 15.46 16.54 7.09
N LYS A 278 15.22 17.44 6.12
CA LYS A 278 14.26 17.19 5.06
C LYS A 278 14.97 16.45 3.94
N ALA A 279 14.56 15.20 3.71
CA ALA A 279 14.84 14.51 2.47
C ALA A 279 13.98 15.12 1.36
N ASN A 280 14.60 15.46 0.23
CA ASN A 280 13.87 15.65 -1.01
C ASN A 280 13.95 14.30 -1.74
N VAL A 281 12.88 13.51 -1.69
CA VAL A 281 12.70 12.34 -2.56
C VAL A 281 12.14 12.86 -3.88
#